data_AF-A0A6A6WJH8-F1
#
_entry.id   AF-A0A6A6WJH8-F1
#
_cell.length_a   1.000
_cell.length_b   1.000
_cell.length_c   1.000
_cell.angle_alpha   90.00
_cell.angle_beta   90.00
_cell.angle_gamma   90.00
#
_symmetry.space_group_name_H-M   'P 1'
#
loop_
_entity.id
_entity.type
_entity.pdbx_description
1 polymer ?
#
loop_
_entity_poly.entity_id
_entity_poly.type
_entity_poly.pdbx_seq_one_letter_code
_entity_poly.pdbx_strand_id
1 'polypeptide(L)'
;MTTAREIPRAVRRLLDHNIELIEWGDQVLESFGYPSVTSVFAFAVNDSTIGLACHILLEAGFCCVEPSLSLRCLGVFGTAGHLFVSSDDKTRSPTLLQILPQSLVHLQTKDTELSEFWVNLDLKVHRPKLAELCIALVRCLKDYQIGSLDRLEPERHLATLIAAGIYKERSFGKIWVPEEELESESDFQARKSIAIEEIAGWTLRKDIEQYRKDLIDIVVNPNHPLSDIVLR
;
A
#
# COMPACT_ATOMS: atom_id res chain seq x y z
N MET A 1 -12.58 18.29 -2.98
CA MET A 1 -12.48 17.12 -2.07
C MET A 1 -13.87 16.62 -1.80
N THR A 2 -14.29 15.59 -2.54
CA THR A 2 -15.58 14.95 -2.36
C THR A 2 -15.44 14.00 -1.18
N THR A 3 -16.37 14.10 -0.25
CA THR A 3 -16.30 13.53 1.09
C THR A 3 -16.29 12.00 1.06
N ALA A 4 -15.19 11.39 1.53
CA ALA A 4 -15.12 9.99 1.93
C ALA A 4 -16.01 9.67 3.14
N ARG A 5 -17.15 10.37 3.32
CA ARG A 5 -18.06 10.31 4.49
C ARG A 5 -18.55 8.90 4.77
N GLU A 6 -18.76 8.12 3.72
CA GLU A 6 -19.30 6.76 3.84
C GLU A 6 -18.21 5.74 4.17
N ILE A 7 -16.93 6.03 3.92
CA ILE A 7 -15.83 5.08 4.20
C ILE A 7 -15.71 4.81 5.71
N PRO A 8 -15.66 5.82 6.62
CA PRO A 8 -15.72 5.56 8.06
C PRO A 8 -16.94 4.77 8.52
N ARG A 9 -18.10 4.94 7.85
CA ARG A 9 -19.32 4.17 8.16
C ARG A 9 -19.12 2.69 7.84
N ALA A 10 -18.57 2.37 6.66
CA ALA A 10 -18.23 1.01 6.28
C ALA A 10 -17.18 0.39 7.20
N VAL A 11 -16.07 1.10 7.43
CA VAL A 11 -14.97 0.65 8.31
C VAL A 11 -15.50 0.36 9.71
N ARG A 12 -16.31 1.25 10.30
CA ARG A 12 -16.95 1.02 11.60
C ARG A 12 -17.80 -0.24 11.60
N ARG A 13 -18.65 -0.44 10.58
CA ARG A 13 -19.50 -1.63 10.48
C ARG A 13 -18.69 -2.92 10.41
N LEU A 14 -17.59 -2.93 9.68
CA LEU A 14 -16.68 -4.09 9.61
C LEU A 14 -16.02 -4.36 10.98
N LEU A 15 -15.50 -3.32 11.64
CA LEU A 15 -14.87 -3.42 12.96
C LEU A 15 -15.86 -3.88 14.04
N ASP A 16 -17.10 -3.37 14.04
CA ASP A 16 -18.17 -3.77 14.98
C ASP A 16 -18.51 -5.28 14.88
N HIS A 17 -18.21 -5.91 13.75
CA HIS A 17 -18.37 -7.35 13.52
C HIS A 17 -17.06 -8.13 13.66
N ASN A 18 -16.04 -7.54 14.29
CA ASN A 18 -14.72 -8.13 14.51
C ASN A 18 -13.98 -8.52 13.21
N ILE A 19 -14.22 -7.81 12.11
CA ILE A 19 -13.41 -7.95 10.90
C ILE A 19 -12.13 -7.15 11.10
N GLU A 20 -10.99 -7.83 11.16
CA GLU A 20 -9.68 -7.18 11.17
C GLU A 20 -9.37 -6.57 9.80
N LEU A 21 -9.06 -5.27 9.79
CA LEU A 21 -8.79 -4.49 8.58
C LEU A 21 -7.33 -4.06 8.56
N ILE A 22 -6.56 -4.56 7.59
CA ILE A 22 -5.18 -4.11 7.34
C ILE A 22 -5.19 -3.08 6.21
N GLU A 23 -4.69 -1.87 6.46
CA GLU A 23 -4.54 -0.84 5.44
C GLU A 23 -3.63 -1.32 4.30
N TRP A 24 -4.10 -1.15 3.06
CA TRP A 24 -3.36 -1.41 1.83
C TRP A 24 -3.64 -0.30 0.80
N GLY A 25 -2.87 -0.27 -0.29
CA GLY A 25 -3.07 0.70 -1.37
C GLY A 25 -2.42 2.05 -1.08
N ASP A 26 -2.79 3.06 -1.85
CA ASP A 26 -2.22 4.40 -1.72
C ASP A 26 -2.38 5.04 -0.34
N GLN A 27 -3.45 4.70 0.40
CA GLN A 27 -3.70 5.25 1.74
C GLN A 27 -2.59 4.92 2.75
N VAL A 28 -1.88 3.80 2.57
CA VAL A 28 -0.82 3.40 3.51
C VAL A 28 0.45 4.20 3.27
N LEU A 29 0.68 4.65 2.04
CA LEU A 29 1.87 5.42 1.65
C LEU A 29 1.90 6.80 2.32
N GLU A 30 0.73 7.38 2.60
CA GLU A 30 0.58 8.64 3.35
C GLU A 30 1.23 8.57 4.73
N SER A 31 1.17 7.40 5.38
CA SER A 31 1.79 7.19 6.70
C SER A 31 3.31 7.14 6.67
N PHE A 32 3.90 6.98 5.47
CA PHE A 32 5.33 6.93 5.24
C PHE A 32 5.84 8.16 4.49
N GLY A 33 5.12 9.28 4.57
CA GLY A 33 5.55 10.58 4.07
C GLY A 33 5.28 10.82 2.58
N TYR A 34 4.52 9.94 1.92
CA TYR A 34 4.12 10.15 0.53
C TYR A 34 2.71 10.76 0.43
N PRO A 35 2.57 12.04 0.04
CA PRO A 35 1.25 12.63 -0.13
C PRO A 35 0.53 11.97 -1.32
N SER A 36 -0.61 11.33 -1.05
CA SER A 36 -1.45 10.72 -2.08
C SER A 36 -2.85 11.31 -2.08
N VAL A 37 -3.54 11.21 -3.22
CA VAL A 37 -4.97 11.47 -3.32
C VAL A 37 -5.67 10.12 -3.35
N THR A 38 -6.06 9.65 -2.15
CA THR A 38 -6.73 8.37 -2.00
C THR A 38 -8.16 8.40 -2.56
N SER A 39 -8.37 7.73 -3.69
CA SER A 39 -9.69 7.52 -4.31
C SER A 39 -10.26 6.12 -4.06
N VAL A 40 -9.39 5.18 -3.68
CA VAL A 40 -9.73 3.80 -3.31
C VAL A 40 -9.13 3.51 -1.94
N PHE A 41 -10.00 3.21 -0.98
CA PHE A 41 -9.63 2.77 0.36
C PHE A 41 -9.57 1.24 0.36
N ALA A 42 -8.36 0.68 0.26
CA ALA A 42 -8.18 -0.77 0.15
C ALA A 42 -7.79 -1.38 1.50
N PHE A 43 -8.55 -2.38 1.94
CA PHE A 43 -8.25 -3.13 3.16
C PHE A 43 -8.04 -4.60 2.84
N ALA A 44 -6.94 -5.15 3.33
CA ALA A 44 -6.73 -6.57 3.35
C ALA A 44 -7.40 -7.19 4.59
N VAL A 45 -8.20 -8.22 4.38
CA VAL A 45 -8.92 -8.95 5.43
C VAL A 45 -8.56 -10.43 5.37
N ASN A 46 -8.74 -11.14 6.48
CA ASN A 46 -8.49 -12.57 6.51
C ASN A 46 -9.35 -13.26 5.43
N ASP A 47 -8.73 -14.09 4.60
CA ASP A 47 -9.35 -14.81 3.49
C ASP A 47 -10.66 -15.51 3.87
N SER A 48 -10.71 -16.11 5.07
CA SER A 48 -11.90 -16.81 5.57
C SER A 48 -13.07 -15.89 5.92
N THR A 49 -12.83 -14.58 6.07
CA THR A 49 -13.82 -13.58 6.48
C THR A 49 -14.27 -12.67 5.34
N ILE A 50 -13.71 -12.80 4.13
CA ILE A 50 -14.06 -11.96 2.98
C ILE A 50 -15.57 -12.01 2.69
N GLY A 51 -16.16 -13.20 2.67
CA GLY A 51 -17.59 -13.36 2.40
C GLY A 51 -18.46 -12.63 3.43
N LEU A 52 -18.08 -12.71 4.71
CA LEU A 52 -18.77 -12.00 5.80
C LEU A 52 -18.59 -10.48 5.66
N ALA A 53 -17.37 -10.00 5.38
CA ALA A 53 -17.10 -8.58 5.15
C ALA A 53 -17.94 -8.02 3.99
N CYS A 54 -18.03 -8.76 2.88
CA CYS A 54 -18.86 -8.38 1.73
C CYS A 54 -20.34 -8.30 2.11
N HIS A 55 -20.85 -9.30 2.85
CA HIS A 55 -22.23 -9.31 3.30
C HIS A 55 -22.57 -8.11 4.19
N ILE A 56 -21.72 -7.80 5.18
CA ILE A 56 -21.88 -6.64 6.07
C ILE A 56 -21.94 -5.33 5.28
N LEU A 57 -21.09 -5.18 4.26
CA LEU A 57 -21.08 -3.98 3.42
C LEU A 57 -22.36 -3.83 2.60
N LEU A 58 -22.84 -4.93 2.00
CA LEU A 58 -24.11 -4.94 1.27
C LEU A 58 -25.28 -4.55 2.19
N GLU A 59 -25.35 -5.09 3.40
CA GLU A 59 -26.36 -4.72 4.40
C GLU A 59 -26.23 -3.26 4.87
N ALA A 60 -25.02 -2.71 4.87
CA ALA A 60 -24.74 -1.31 5.20
C ALA A 60 -25.06 -0.32 4.06
N GLY A 61 -25.70 -0.79 2.98
CA GLY A 61 -26.11 0.03 1.84
C GLY A 61 -25.01 0.28 0.82
N PHE A 62 -23.97 -0.55 0.77
CA PHE A 62 -22.97 -0.50 -0.30
C PHE A 62 -23.38 -1.43 -1.45
N CYS A 63 -22.97 -1.07 -2.66
CA CYS A 63 -23.12 -1.88 -3.85
C CYS A 63 -21.75 -2.39 -4.29
N CYS A 64 -21.65 -3.70 -4.56
CA CYS A 64 -20.48 -4.25 -5.23
C CYS A 64 -20.43 -3.77 -6.68
N VAL A 65 -19.27 -3.32 -7.15
CA VAL A 65 -19.09 -2.78 -8.50
C VAL A 65 -17.90 -3.44 -9.18
N GLU A 66 -17.95 -3.44 -10.51
CA GLU A 66 -16.83 -3.89 -11.34
C GLU A 66 -15.69 -2.87 -11.34
N PRO A 67 -14.42 -3.32 -11.41
CA PRO A 67 -13.28 -2.42 -11.51
C PRO A 67 -13.35 -1.62 -12.81
N SER A 68 -13.09 -0.31 -12.69
CA SER A 68 -12.95 0.60 -13.83
C SER A 68 -11.74 0.22 -14.69
N LEU A 69 -11.65 0.79 -15.90
CA LEU A 69 -10.49 0.56 -16.77
C LEU A 69 -9.17 0.95 -16.08
N SER A 70 -9.16 2.07 -15.34
CA SER A 70 -7.96 2.51 -14.62
C SER A 70 -7.52 1.54 -13.54
N LEU A 71 -8.47 0.93 -12.81
CA LEU A 71 -8.16 -0.11 -11.83
C LEU A 71 -7.71 -1.41 -12.49
N ARG A 72 -8.30 -1.79 -13.63
CA ARG A 72 -7.85 -2.94 -14.42
C ARG A 72 -6.40 -2.81 -14.89
N CYS A 73 -5.94 -1.59 -15.13
CA CYS A 73 -4.53 -1.32 -15.47
C CYS A 73 -3.55 -1.55 -14.29
N LEU A 74 -4.04 -1.73 -13.06
CA LEU A 74 -3.23 -2.09 -11.89
C LEU A 74 -3.08 -3.62 -11.72
N GLY A 75 -3.50 -4.40 -12.73
CA GLY A 75 -3.41 -5.85 -12.73
C GLY A 75 -4.28 -6.50 -11.65
N VAL A 76 -3.79 -7.59 -11.05
CA VAL A 76 -4.47 -8.35 -10.01
C VAL A 76 -4.84 -7.49 -8.80
N PHE A 77 -4.04 -6.50 -8.41
CA PHE A 77 -4.34 -5.67 -7.23
C PHE A 77 -5.51 -4.71 -7.44
N GLY A 78 -5.79 -4.31 -8.69
CA GLY A 78 -6.96 -3.51 -9.02
C GLY A 78 -8.19 -4.32 -9.46
N THR A 79 -8.03 -5.64 -9.69
CA THR A 79 -9.11 -6.50 -10.21
C THR A 79 -9.52 -7.62 -9.27
N ALA A 80 -8.64 -8.06 -8.38
CA ALA A 80 -8.95 -9.02 -7.35
C ALA A 80 -9.68 -8.36 -6.16
N GLY A 81 -10.33 -9.21 -5.37
CA GLY A 81 -11.15 -8.78 -4.25
C GLY A 81 -12.50 -8.22 -4.68
N HIS A 82 -13.08 -7.40 -3.81
CA HIS A 82 -14.41 -6.84 -4.01
C HIS A 82 -14.38 -5.33 -3.83
N LEU A 83 -14.89 -4.61 -4.83
CA LEU A 83 -14.99 -3.15 -4.83
C LEU A 83 -16.40 -2.73 -4.48
N PHE A 84 -16.52 -1.74 -3.60
CA PHE A 84 -17.78 -1.25 -3.09
C PHE A 84 -17.88 0.27 -3.25
N VAL A 85 -19.08 0.72 -3.60
CA VAL A 85 -19.47 2.12 -3.56
C VAL A 85 -20.69 2.26 -2.67
N SER A 86 -20.78 3.35 -1.90
CA SER A 86 -21.99 3.62 -1.13
C SER A 86 -23.15 3.90 -2.08
N SER A 87 -24.32 3.32 -1.84
CA SER A 87 -25.54 3.64 -2.59
C SER A 87 -25.93 5.10 -2.45
N ASP A 88 -25.48 5.76 -1.37
CA ASP A 88 -25.73 7.17 -1.08
C ASP A 88 -24.75 8.09 -1.85
N ASP A 89 -23.64 7.56 -2.38
CA ASP A 89 -22.69 8.32 -3.19
C ASP A 89 -23.22 8.47 -4.62
N LYS A 90 -23.74 9.66 -4.94
CA LYS A 90 -24.26 10.02 -6.27
C LYS A 90 -23.27 10.82 -7.11
N THR A 91 -22.00 10.83 -6.74
CA THR A 91 -20.99 11.65 -7.42
C THR A 91 -20.52 10.97 -8.71
N ARG A 92 -19.97 11.75 -9.65
CA ARG A 92 -19.45 11.21 -10.93
C ARG A 92 -18.16 10.40 -10.75
N SER A 93 -17.49 10.56 -9.62
CA SER A 93 -16.22 9.90 -9.29
C SER A 93 -16.30 9.49 -7.82
N PRO A 94 -17.05 8.43 -7.52
CA PRO A 94 -17.28 8.01 -6.16
C PRO A 94 -16.00 7.52 -5.50
N THR A 95 -15.92 7.66 -4.19
CA THR A 95 -14.86 7.03 -3.39
C THR A 95 -15.16 5.54 -3.27
N LEU A 96 -14.17 4.70 -3.57
CA LEU A 96 -14.32 3.26 -3.54
C LEU A 96 -13.73 2.68 -2.25
N LEU A 97 -14.37 1.61 -1.75
CA LEU A 97 -13.82 0.74 -0.73
C LEU A 97 -13.45 -0.59 -1.41
N GLN A 98 -12.22 -1.07 -1.24
CA GLN A 98 -11.79 -2.36 -1.76
C GLN A 98 -11.50 -3.32 -0.61
N ILE A 99 -12.03 -4.54 -0.68
CA ILE A 99 -11.72 -5.63 0.24
C ILE A 99 -10.86 -6.66 -0.50
N LEU A 100 -9.64 -6.86 -0.02
CA LEU A 100 -8.64 -7.76 -0.60
C LEU A 100 -8.39 -8.96 0.34
N PRO A 101 -8.06 -10.15 -0.20
CA PRO A 101 -7.51 -11.23 0.61
C PRO A 101 -6.14 -10.87 1.16
N GLN A 102 -5.91 -11.19 2.44
CA GLN A 102 -4.59 -11.08 3.08
C GLN A 102 -3.52 -11.91 2.35
N SER A 103 -3.88 -13.09 1.83
CA SER A 103 -2.95 -13.94 1.08
C SER A 103 -2.37 -13.25 -0.15
N LEU A 104 -3.16 -12.40 -0.83
CA LEU A 104 -2.76 -11.67 -2.04
C LEU A 104 -1.75 -10.57 -1.75
N VAL A 105 -1.85 -9.91 -0.60
CA VAL A 105 -0.96 -8.79 -0.23
C VAL A 105 0.18 -9.22 0.69
N HIS A 106 0.25 -10.50 1.04
CA HIS A 106 1.27 -11.09 1.92
C HIS A 106 1.42 -10.45 3.31
N LEU A 107 0.40 -9.75 3.79
CA LEU A 107 0.37 -9.14 5.12
C LEU A 107 -0.53 -9.92 6.07
N GLN A 108 -0.10 -10.02 7.32
CA GLN A 108 -0.88 -10.59 8.41
C GLN A 108 -0.99 -9.60 9.56
N THR A 109 -1.97 -9.76 10.44
CA THR A 109 -2.20 -8.83 11.57
C THR A 109 -0.96 -8.61 12.46
N LYS A 110 -0.12 -9.64 12.63
CA LYS A 110 1.17 -9.52 13.38
C LYS A 110 2.24 -8.65 12.69
N ASP A 111 2.09 -8.37 11.41
CA ASP A 111 2.97 -7.52 10.60
C ASP A 111 2.60 -6.03 10.71
N THR A 112 1.63 -5.73 11.58
CA THR A 112 0.99 -4.42 11.68
C THR A 112 1.07 -3.89 13.11
N GLU A 113 0.71 -2.62 13.24
CA GLU A 113 0.38 -1.98 14.49
C GLU A 113 -1.03 -1.40 14.42
N LEU A 114 -1.72 -1.34 15.56
CA LEU A 114 -3.03 -0.73 15.63
C LEU A 114 -2.87 0.79 15.63
N SER A 115 -3.39 1.46 14.61
CA SER A 115 -3.27 2.91 14.43
C SER A 115 -4.62 3.55 14.13
N GLU A 116 -4.70 4.85 14.40
CA GLU A 116 -5.83 5.69 14.01
C GLU A 116 -5.98 5.69 12.48
N PHE A 117 -7.22 5.51 12.01
CA PHE A 117 -7.57 5.63 10.61
C PHE A 117 -7.65 7.12 10.24
N TRP A 118 -6.80 7.58 9.33
CA TRP A 118 -6.61 9.02 9.10
C TRP A 118 -7.88 9.77 8.64
N VAL A 119 -8.85 9.08 8.05
CA VAL A 119 -10.15 9.66 7.66
C VAL A 119 -11.09 9.83 8.87
N ASN A 120 -10.92 9.01 9.91
CA ASN A 120 -11.70 9.09 11.15
C ASN A 120 -10.88 8.53 12.33
N LEU A 121 -10.37 9.45 13.15
CA LEU A 121 -9.44 9.13 14.26
C LEU A 121 -10.09 8.33 15.41
N ASP A 122 -11.43 8.24 15.46
CA ASP A 122 -12.12 7.37 16.43
C ASP A 122 -12.02 5.89 16.04
N LEU A 123 -11.66 5.59 14.80
CA LEU A 123 -11.53 4.24 14.29
C LEU A 123 -10.07 3.81 14.32
N LYS A 124 -9.86 2.56 14.74
CA LYS A 124 -8.54 1.93 14.75
C LYS A 124 -8.51 0.79 13.76
N VAL A 125 -7.49 0.81 12.90
CA VAL A 125 -7.24 -0.22 11.88
C VAL A 125 -5.78 -0.66 11.98
N HIS A 126 -5.48 -1.82 11.39
CA HIS A 126 -4.14 -2.36 11.36
C HIS A 126 -3.33 -1.67 10.26
N ARG A 127 -2.29 -0.94 10.63
CA ARG A 127 -1.35 -0.34 9.68
C ARG A 127 -0.10 -1.21 9.60
N PRO A 128 0.30 -1.68 8.42
CA PRO A 128 1.53 -2.44 8.30
C PRO A 128 2.72 -1.57 8.69
N LYS A 129 3.69 -2.17 9.37
CA LYS A 129 4.97 -1.52 9.65
C LYS A 129 5.77 -1.40 8.35
N LEU A 130 6.63 -0.38 8.27
CA LEU A 130 7.40 -0.10 7.06
C LEU A 130 8.18 -1.32 6.56
N ALA A 131 8.90 -1.99 7.48
CA ALA A 131 9.74 -3.12 7.15
C ALA A 131 8.93 -4.29 6.56
N GLU A 132 7.84 -4.66 7.24
CA GLU A 132 6.95 -5.72 6.81
C GLU A 132 6.20 -5.38 5.52
N LEU A 133 5.81 -4.12 5.31
CA LEU A 133 5.19 -3.68 4.05
C LEU A 133 6.16 -3.80 2.87
N CYS A 134 7.40 -3.31 3.01
CA CYS A 134 8.42 -3.45 1.97
C CYS A 134 8.68 -4.92 1.62
N ILE A 135 8.76 -5.79 2.64
CA ILE A 135 8.97 -7.23 2.43
C ILE A 135 7.75 -7.89 1.78
N ALA A 136 6.53 -7.52 2.17
CA ALA A 136 5.30 -7.99 1.54
C ALA A 136 5.26 -7.62 0.05
N LEU A 137 5.64 -6.40 -0.30
CA LEU A 137 5.74 -5.95 -1.70
C LEU A 137 6.79 -6.73 -2.48
N VAL A 138 7.98 -6.98 -1.91
CA VAL A 138 8.99 -7.85 -2.54
C VAL A 138 8.45 -9.26 -2.80
N ARG A 139 7.65 -9.81 -1.87
CA ARG A 139 7.00 -11.11 -2.08
C ARG A 139 5.99 -11.04 -3.23
N CYS A 140 5.15 -10.00 -3.28
CA CYS A 140 4.22 -9.80 -4.39
C CYS A 140 4.97 -9.75 -5.72
N LEU A 141 6.11 -9.05 -5.78
CA LEU A 141 6.96 -9.02 -6.98
C LEU A 141 7.50 -10.39 -7.38
N LYS A 142 7.73 -11.31 -6.44
CA LYS A 142 8.23 -12.65 -6.76
C LYS A 142 7.12 -13.60 -7.23
N ASP A 143 5.87 -13.32 -6.91
CA ASP A 143 4.71 -14.12 -7.32
C ASP A 143 4.34 -13.92 -8.81
N TYR A 144 4.75 -12.79 -9.41
CA TYR A 144 4.38 -12.43 -10.79
C TYR A 144 5.57 -12.30 -11.74
N GLN A 145 5.35 -12.70 -13.00
CA GLN A 145 6.35 -12.63 -14.07
C GLN A 145 6.76 -11.18 -14.36
N ILE A 146 8.06 -10.95 -14.55
CA ILE A 146 8.63 -9.64 -14.97
C ILE A 146 7.91 -9.12 -16.21
N GLY A 147 7.52 -7.84 -16.19
CA GLY A 147 6.75 -7.18 -17.24
C GLY A 147 5.24 -7.42 -17.21
N SER A 148 4.72 -8.22 -16.26
CA SER A 148 3.27 -8.34 -16.04
C SER A 148 2.68 -7.05 -15.45
N LEU A 149 1.43 -6.73 -15.82
CA LEU A 149 0.66 -5.66 -15.19
C LEU A 149 0.48 -5.87 -13.69
N ASP A 150 0.51 -7.13 -13.23
CA ASP A 150 0.35 -7.49 -11.82
C ASP A 150 1.50 -6.98 -10.93
N ARG A 151 2.64 -6.65 -11.53
CA ARG A 151 3.79 -6.09 -10.82
C ARG A 151 3.72 -4.58 -10.65
N LEU A 152 2.93 -3.88 -11.46
CA LEU A 152 2.95 -2.42 -11.50
C LEU A 152 2.63 -1.78 -10.15
N GLU A 153 1.59 -2.26 -9.47
CA GLU A 153 1.17 -1.71 -8.18
C GLU A 153 2.24 -1.98 -7.09
N PRO A 154 2.76 -3.21 -6.90
CA PRO A 154 3.85 -3.44 -5.95
C PRO A 154 5.17 -2.73 -6.30
N GLU A 155 5.54 -2.62 -7.58
CA GLU A 155 6.74 -1.90 -8.02
C GLU A 155 6.64 -0.43 -7.67
N ARG A 156 5.50 0.19 -8.01
CA ARG A 156 5.23 1.60 -7.69
C ARG A 156 5.26 1.84 -6.18
N HIS A 157 4.53 1.05 -5.40
CA HIS A 157 4.49 1.22 -3.94
C HIS A 157 5.87 1.02 -3.32
N LEU A 158 6.62 0.01 -3.75
CA LEU A 158 7.95 -0.26 -3.21
C LEU A 158 8.91 0.89 -3.55
N ALA A 159 8.89 1.38 -4.79
CA ALA A 159 9.67 2.55 -5.19
C ALA A 159 9.35 3.77 -4.32
N THR A 160 8.06 4.03 -4.11
CA THR A 160 7.58 5.13 -3.27
C THR A 160 8.04 4.99 -1.81
N LEU A 161 7.95 3.78 -1.23
CA LEU A 161 8.38 3.54 0.15
C LEU A 161 9.89 3.60 0.32
N ILE A 162 10.65 3.12 -0.65
CA ILE A 162 12.11 3.26 -0.64
C ILE A 162 12.44 4.75 -0.59
N ALA A 163 11.82 5.56 -1.44
CA ALA A 163 12.19 6.97 -1.52
C ALA A 163 11.67 7.81 -0.33
N ALA A 164 10.39 7.67 0.04
CA ALA A 164 9.77 8.46 1.11
C ALA A 164 10.02 7.88 2.50
N GLY A 165 9.92 6.56 2.66
CA GLY A 165 10.02 5.89 3.97
C GLY A 165 11.44 5.54 4.40
N ILE A 166 12.27 5.05 3.48
CA ILE A 166 13.64 4.59 3.79
C ILE A 166 14.64 5.73 3.59
N TYR A 167 14.69 6.27 2.39
CA TYR A 167 15.56 7.38 2.02
C TYR A 167 15.14 8.72 2.62
N LYS A 168 13.89 8.86 3.05
CA LYS A 168 13.33 10.06 3.68
C LYS A 168 13.50 11.31 2.82
N GLU A 169 13.35 11.14 1.50
CA GLU A 169 13.45 12.23 0.54
C GLU A 169 12.36 13.28 0.81
N ARG A 170 12.76 14.55 0.81
CA ARG A 170 11.83 15.66 1.04
C ARG A 170 11.00 15.91 -0.22
N SER A 171 9.81 15.32 -0.24
CA SER A 171 8.67 15.63 -1.11
C SER A 171 8.80 15.23 -2.59
N PHE A 172 8.09 14.16 -2.95
CA PHE A 172 7.66 13.82 -4.32
C PHE A 172 6.53 14.75 -4.79
N GLY A 173 6.83 16.03 -4.92
CA GLY A 173 6.07 16.92 -5.79
C GLY A 173 6.88 17.10 -7.06
N LYS A 174 6.24 17.21 -8.23
CA LYS A 174 6.89 17.73 -9.45
C LYS A 174 7.26 19.21 -9.30
N ILE A 175 7.96 19.56 -8.23
CA ILE A 175 8.58 20.86 -8.05
C ILE A 175 9.90 20.71 -8.79
N TRP A 176 10.05 21.50 -9.85
CA TRP A 176 11.34 21.62 -10.54
C TRP A 176 12.38 22.01 -9.49
N VAL A 177 13.31 21.09 -9.20
CA VAL A 177 14.46 21.34 -8.33
C VAL A 177 15.56 21.92 -9.21
N PRO A 178 16.06 23.14 -8.93
CA PRO A 178 17.20 23.69 -9.65
C PRO A 178 18.38 22.72 -9.65
N GLU A 179 19.18 22.67 -10.72
CA GLU A 179 20.36 21.78 -10.79
C GLU A 179 21.36 21.99 -9.63
N GLU A 180 21.38 23.20 -9.08
CA GLU A 180 22.21 23.61 -7.94
C GLU A 180 21.72 23.06 -6.59
N GLU A 181 20.46 22.60 -6.54
CA GLU A 181 19.83 21.95 -5.38
C GLU A 181 19.76 20.42 -5.55
N LEU A 182 20.30 19.89 -6.65
CA LEU A 182 20.43 18.44 -6.82
C LEU A 182 21.46 17.89 -5.83
N GLU A 183 21.09 16.79 -5.20
CA GLU A 183 21.97 16.06 -4.30
C GLU A 183 23.28 15.68 -5.01
N SER A 184 24.41 15.85 -4.33
CA SER A 184 25.68 15.40 -4.88
C SER A 184 25.74 13.86 -4.88
N GLU A 185 26.49 13.27 -5.81
CA GLU A 185 26.67 11.81 -5.86
C GLU A 185 27.21 11.26 -4.52
N SER A 186 28.08 12.01 -3.83
CA SER A 186 28.61 11.61 -2.53
C SER A 186 27.52 11.55 -1.45
N ASP A 187 26.63 12.54 -1.43
CA ASP A 187 25.52 12.59 -0.46
C ASP A 187 24.51 11.47 -0.75
N PHE A 188 24.23 11.22 -2.02
CA PHE A 188 23.40 10.09 -2.45
C PHE A 188 23.97 8.75 -1.99
N GLN A 189 25.27 8.49 -2.22
CA GLN A 189 25.92 7.25 -1.79
C GLN A 189 25.94 7.10 -0.26
N ALA A 190 26.11 8.20 0.48
CA ALA A 190 26.03 8.19 1.94
C ALA A 190 24.61 7.84 2.42
N ARG A 191 23.59 8.49 1.86
CA ARG A 191 22.17 8.22 2.15
C ARG A 191 21.78 6.78 1.83
N LYS A 192 22.24 6.26 0.68
CA LYS A 192 22.07 4.87 0.28
C LYS A 192 22.71 3.91 1.27
N SER A 193 23.92 4.19 1.73
CA SER A 193 24.62 3.35 2.72
C SER A 193 23.87 3.31 4.05
N ILE A 194 23.38 4.46 4.54
CA ILE A 194 22.54 4.55 5.74
C ILE A 194 21.25 3.74 5.58
N ALA A 195 20.60 3.82 4.43
CA ALA A 195 19.39 3.05 4.13
C ALA A 195 19.64 1.53 4.15
N ILE A 196 20.75 1.07 3.59
CA ILE A 196 21.14 -0.34 3.63
C ILE A 196 21.38 -0.80 5.07
N GLU A 197 22.08 0.00 5.87
CA GLU A 197 22.29 -0.28 7.29
C GLU A 197 20.97 -0.31 8.08
N GLU A 198 20.05 0.61 7.79
CA GLU A 198 18.72 0.65 8.40
C GLU A 198 17.94 -0.64 8.09
N ILE A 199 17.88 -1.05 6.81
CA ILE A 199 17.23 -2.29 6.38
C ILE A 199 17.90 -3.52 7.02
N ALA A 200 19.23 -3.52 7.09
CA ALA A 200 20.00 -4.58 7.75
C ALA A 200 19.78 -4.61 9.27
N GLY A 201 19.35 -3.52 9.89
CA GLY A 201 19.00 -3.42 11.30
C GLY A 201 17.56 -3.82 11.63
N TRP A 202 16.69 -3.99 10.64
CA TRP A 202 15.28 -4.32 10.90
C TRP A 202 15.12 -5.64 11.65
N THR A 203 14.19 -5.68 12.60
CA THR A 203 13.84 -6.90 13.32
C THR A 203 12.65 -7.56 12.61
N LEU A 204 12.93 -8.50 11.72
CA LEU A 204 11.91 -9.22 10.97
C LEU A 204 11.61 -10.59 11.58
N ARG A 205 10.47 -11.17 11.18
CA ARG A 205 10.14 -12.55 11.51
C ARG A 205 10.99 -13.51 10.69
N LYS A 206 11.32 -14.67 11.27
CA LYS A 206 12.20 -15.68 10.66
C LYS A 206 11.73 -16.15 9.28
N ASP A 207 10.42 -16.23 9.06
CA ASP A 207 9.81 -16.71 7.81
C ASP A 207 9.89 -15.69 6.67
N ILE A 208 10.09 -14.41 6.97
CA ILE A 208 10.18 -13.35 5.97
C ILE A 208 11.60 -12.75 5.87
N GLU A 209 12.50 -13.11 6.78
CA GLU A 209 13.89 -12.65 6.85
C GLU A 209 14.65 -12.84 5.53
N GLN A 210 14.40 -13.95 4.83
CA GLN A 210 15.06 -14.27 3.56
C GLN A 210 14.85 -13.22 2.47
N TYR A 211 13.74 -12.48 2.50
CA TYR A 211 13.42 -11.44 1.51
C TYR A 211 14.14 -10.12 1.78
N ARG A 212 14.79 -9.96 2.94
CA ARG A 212 15.59 -8.77 3.25
C ARG A 212 16.71 -8.57 2.23
N LYS A 213 17.36 -9.67 1.83
CA LYS A 213 18.43 -9.62 0.83
C LYS A 213 17.89 -9.09 -0.50
N ASP A 214 16.74 -9.58 -0.94
CA ASP A 214 16.10 -9.11 -2.18
C ASP A 214 15.79 -7.60 -2.11
N LEU A 215 15.31 -7.09 -0.97
CA LEU A 215 15.07 -5.66 -0.78
C LEU A 215 16.37 -4.84 -0.84
N ILE A 216 17.43 -5.30 -0.17
CA ILE A 216 18.74 -4.65 -0.22
C ILE A 216 19.27 -4.65 -1.66
N ASP A 217 19.13 -5.76 -2.39
CA ASP A 217 19.59 -5.87 -3.78
C ASP A 217 18.82 -4.89 -4.70
N ILE A 218 17.53 -4.66 -4.46
CA ILE A 218 16.72 -3.63 -5.14
C ILE A 218 17.23 -2.22 -4.82
N VAL A 219 17.52 -1.92 -3.55
CA VAL A 219 18.07 -0.60 -3.13
C VAL A 219 19.48 -0.38 -3.70
N VAL A 220 20.29 -1.43 -3.76
CA VAL A 220 21.65 -1.38 -4.29
C VAL A 220 21.66 -1.21 -5.81
N ASN A 221 20.77 -1.88 -6.53
CA ASN A 221 20.73 -1.88 -7.97
C ASN A 221 19.34 -1.45 -8.47
N PRO A 222 19.14 -0.18 -8.86
CA PRO A 222 17.86 0.27 -9.43
C PRO A 222 17.51 -0.43 -10.75
N ASN A 223 18.45 -1.14 -11.40
CA ASN A 223 18.19 -2.01 -12.56
C ASN A 223 18.07 -3.49 -12.16
N HIS A 224 17.77 -3.80 -10.90
CA HIS A 224 17.63 -5.17 -10.41
C HIS A 224 16.48 -5.88 -11.13
N PRO A 225 16.59 -7.17 -11.51
CA PRO A 225 15.53 -7.87 -12.26
C PRO A 225 14.20 -8.01 -11.52
N LEU A 226 14.15 -7.72 -10.21
CA LEU A 226 12.90 -7.62 -9.46
C LEU A 226 12.28 -6.21 -9.49
N SER A 227 12.89 -5.24 -10.15
CA SER A 227 12.48 -3.85 -10.13
C SER A 227 12.96 -3.09 -11.37
N ASP A 228 12.04 -2.66 -12.24
CA ASP A 228 12.28 -1.52 -13.14
C ASP A 228 12.14 -0.19 -12.37
N ILE A 229 12.70 -0.13 -11.15
CA ILE A 229 12.55 1.02 -10.24
C ILE A 229 13.65 2.03 -10.54
N VAL A 230 13.31 3.09 -11.26
CA VAL A 230 14.20 4.22 -11.48
C VAL A 230 14.23 5.09 -10.21
N LEU A 231 15.23 4.87 -9.35
CA LEU A 231 15.61 5.81 -8.29
C LEU A 231 16.58 6.83 -8.92
N ARG A 232 16.09 8.04 -9.24
CA ARG A 232 16.90 9.17 -9.68
C ARG A 232 16.46 10.42 -8.95
#